data_AF-A0A8J2NG86-F1
#
_entry.id   AF-A0A8J2NG86-F1
#
_cell.length_a   1.000
_cell.length_b   1.000
_cell.length_c   1.000
_cell.angle_alpha   90.00
_cell.angle_beta   90.00
_cell.angle_gamma   90.00
#
_symmetry.space_group_name_H-M   'P 1'
#
loop_
_entity.id
_entity.type
_entity.pdbx_description
1 polymer ?
#
loop_
_entity_poly.entity_id
_entity_poly.type
_entity_poly.pdbx_seq_one_letter_code
_entity_poly.pdbx_strand_id
1 'polypeptide(L)'
;MEFLRIFDSNYPERLKAGYIINAPKIFELFWPLISPFLSARTLSKVQILGGSRDQWRLKLKESIDFYQLPSDLGGSNTTQHYFSNQLGVSILTLPRAPQYPPEDFTTVDVPAGKRFLLSFSLSAGNRITWNFKTDSHDIGFEFTKNGKGMFPYAKADAHIIVQDGLVDVVEDDSYTLVFDNTYSRYRSKTLHYVICIDGENVAS
;
A
#
# COMPACT_ATOMS: atom_id res chain seq x y z
N MET A 1 17.71 -1.79 8.97
CA MET A 1 17.49 -1.80 10.44
C MET A 1 16.91 -0.48 10.96
N GLU A 2 17.28 0.66 10.37
CA GLU A 2 16.68 1.98 10.69
C GLU A 2 15.15 2.03 10.50
N PHE A 3 14.66 1.42 9.42
CA PHE A 3 13.24 1.37 9.07
C PHE A 3 12.34 0.79 10.19
N LEU A 4 12.73 -0.34 10.78
CA LEU A 4 11.94 -0.99 11.84
C LEU A 4 11.88 -0.15 13.11
N ARG A 5 12.98 0.53 13.45
CA ARG A 5 13.05 1.45 14.60
C ARG A 5 12.18 2.68 14.37
N ILE A 6 12.26 3.30 13.18
CA ILE A 6 11.42 4.46 12.83
C ILE A 6 9.94 4.07 12.86
N PHE A 7 9.59 2.88 12.35
CA PHE A 7 8.21 2.39 12.35
C PHE A 7 7.66 2.16 13.77
N ASP A 8 8.40 1.45 14.61
CA ASP A 8 7.97 1.14 15.99
C ASP A 8 7.95 2.41 16.87
N SER A 9 8.86 3.36 16.64
CA SER A 9 8.94 4.62 17.41
C SER A 9 7.83 5.62 17.04
N ASN A 10 7.45 5.70 15.76
CA ASN A 10 6.47 6.70 15.29
C ASN A 10 5.02 6.17 15.23
N TYR A 11 4.81 4.85 15.18
CA TYR A 11 3.47 4.25 15.05
C TYR A 11 3.18 3.09 16.03
N PRO A 12 3.42 3.25 17.35
CA PRO A 12 3.31 2.15 18.32
C PRO A 12 1.89 1.56 18.49
N GLU A 13 0.84 2.22 17.96
CA GLU A 13 -0.56 1.84 18.19
C GLU A 13 -1.34 1.39 16.93
N ARG A 14 -0.75 1.44 15.72
CA ARG A 14 -1.52 1.15 14.49
C ARG A 14 -1.59 -0.33 14.11
N LEU A 15 -0.62 -1.16 14.52
CA LEU A 15 -0.64 -2.58 14.18
C LEU A 15 -1.69 -3.32 15.02
N LYS A 16 -2.70 -3.93 14.37
CA LYS A 16 -3.70 -4.80 15.04
C LYS A 16 -3.18 -6.23 15.17
N ALA A 17 -2.63 -6.78 14.09
CA ALA A 17 -2.02 -8.11 14.02
C ALA A 17 -1.02 -8.16 12.87
N GLY A 18 0.05 -8.95 13.00
CA GLY A 18 1.02 -9.23 11.93
C GLY A 18 1.14 -10.74 11.71
N TYR A 19 1.08 -11.18 10.45
CA TYR A 19 1.13 -12.60 10.10
C TYR A 19 2.32 -12.89 9.20
N ILE A 20 3.19 -13.80 9.62
CA ILE A 20 4.30 -14.31 8.81
C ILE A 20 3.90 -15.70 8.32
N ILE A 21 3.39 -15.77 7.10
CA ILE A 21 2.89 -16.99 6.47
C ILE A 21 3.99 -17.72 5.71
N ASN A 22 3.91 -19.05 5.68
CA ASN A 22 4.88 -19.89 4.96
C ASN A 22 6.34 -19.62 5.39
N ALA A 23 6.54 -19.29 6.68
CA ALA A 23 7.87 -19.06 7.21
C ALA A 23 8.68 -20.37 7.11
N PRO A 24 9.76 -20.42 6.30
CA PRO A 24 10.61 -21.60 6.25
C PRO A 24 11.29 -21.77 7.61
N LYS A 25 11.67 -23.00 7.99
CA LYS A 25 12.31 -23.27 9.30
C LYS A 25 13.54 -22.39 9.59
N ILE A 26 14.25 -21.96 8.55
CA ILE A 26 15.38 -21.02 8.67
C ILE A 26 14.97 -19.65 9.24
N PHE A 27 13.70 -19.27 9.14
CA PHE A 27 13.16 -18.04 9.74
C PHE A 27 13.32 -18.03 11.27
N GLU A 28 13.26 -19.19 11.92
CA GLU A 28 13.50 -19.32 13.37
C GLU A 28 14.93 -18.90 13.76
N LEU A 29 15.92 -19.01 12.86
CA LEU A 29 17.27 -18.50 13.08
C LEU A 29 17.36 -16.97 12.94
N PHE A 30 16.55 -16.37 12.07
CA PHE A 30 16.56 -14.93 11.82
C PHE A 30 15.70 -14.15 12.80
N TRP A 31 14.65 -14.76 13.36
CA TRP A 31 13.73 -14.08 14.27
C TRP A 31 14.42 -13.42 15.48
N PRO A 32 15.39 -14.05 16.18
CA PRO A 32 16.14 -13.42 17.27
C PRO A 32 17.00 -12.22 16.84
N LEU A 33 17.33 -12.09 15.55
CA LEU A 33 18.05 -10.93 15.01
C LEU A 33 17.10 -9.75 14.72
N ILE A 34 15.82 -10.03 14.48
CA ILE A 34 14.80 -9.02 14.14
C ILE A 34 14.07 -8.55 15.39
N SER A 35 13.76 -9.47 16.32
CA SER A 35 12.95 -9.19 17.50
C SER A 35 13.47 -8.06 18.41
N PRO A 36 14.79 -7.82 18.59
CA PRO A 36 15.29 -6.73 19.42
C PRO A 36 14.98 -5.32 18.88
N PHE A 37 14.54 -5.22 17.62
CA PHE A 37 14.20 -3.96 16.96
C PHE A 37 12.69 -3.66 16.99
N LEU A 38 11.90 -4.54 17.62
CA LEU A 38 10.46 -4.42 17.77
C LEU A 38 10.11 -4.27 19.26
N SER A 39 9.17 -3.40 19.59
CA SER A 39 8.65 -3.30 20.96
C SER A 39 7.99 -4.62 21.39
N ALA A 40 7.98 -4.88 22.70
CA ALA A 40 7.28 -6.03 23.29
C ALA A 40 5.79 -6.09 22.87
N ARG A 41 5.17 -4.93 22.69
CA ARG A 41 3.80 -4.79 22.19
C ARG A 41 3.67 -5.25 20.74
N THR A 42 4.58 -4.83 19.85
CA THR A 42 4.60 -5.29 18.45
C THR A 42 4.86 -6.80 18.37
N LEU A 43 5.82 -7.31 19.16
CA LEU A 43 6.11 -8.75 19.24
C LEU A 43 4.90 -9.58 19.66
N SER A 44 4.09 -9.11 20.62
CA SER A 44 2.87 -9.82 21.05
C SER A 44 1.78 -9.94 19.98
N LYS A 45 1.85 -9.14 18.91
CA LYS A 45 0.88 -9.11 17.82
C LYS A 45 1.35 -9.86 16.57
N VAL A 46 2.63 -10.25 16.51
CA VAL A 46 3.18 -11.00 15.39
C VAL A 46 2.97 -12.49 15.62
N GLN A 47 2.34 -13.15 14.65
CA GLN A 47 2.11 -14.59 14.62
C GLN A 47 2.88 -15.19 13.45
N ILE A 48 3.80 -16.11 13.76
CA ILE A 48 4.51 -16.90 12.76
C ILE A 48 3.65 -18.12 12.46
N LEU A 49 3.04 -18.12 11.29
CA LEU A 49 2.17 -19.19 10.82
C LEU A 49 2.98 -20.13 9.91
N GLY A 50 3.63 -21.11 10.55
CA GLY A 50 4.21 -22.26 9.85
C GLY A 50 3.14 -23.27 9.44
N GLY A 51 3.49 -24.17 8.51
CA GLY A 51 2.62 -25.30 8.12
C GLY A 51 1.93 -25.15 6.76
N SER A 52 1.02 -26.09 6.49
CA SER A 52 0.32 -26.21 5.20
C SER A 52 -0.63 -25.03 4.94
N ARG A 53 -0.99 -24.80 3.67
CA ARG A 53 -1.89 -23.72 3.21
C ARG A 53 -3.15 -23.60 4.06
N ASP A 54 -3.78 -24.72 4.39
CA ASP A 54 -5.05 -24.73 5.11
C ASP A 54 -4.93 -24.25 6.55
N GLN A 55 -3.80 -24.51 7.22
CA GLN A 55 -3.59 -24.15 8.62
C GLN A 55 -3.47 -22.64 8.80
N TRP A 56 -2.61 -21.98 8.02
CA TRP A 56 -2.47 -20.53 8.11
C TRP A 56 -3.69 -19.81 7.54
N ARG A 57 -4.39 -20.39 6.55
CA ARG A 57 -5.64 -19.86 6.01
C ARG A 57 -6.74 -19.78 7.07
N LEU A 58 -6.91 -20.82 7.89
CA LEU A 58 -7.89 -20.81 8.99
C LEU A 58 -7.61 -19.66 9.97
N LYS A 59 -6.33 -19.45 10.32
CA LYS A 59 -5.90 -18.36 11.20
C LYS A 59 -6.14 -16.97 10.60
N LEU A 60 -5.90 -16.79 9.31
CA LEU A 60 -6.20 -15.52 8.63
C LEU A 60 -7.71 -15.22 8.62
N LYS A 61 -8.55 -16.24 8.41
CA LYS A 61 -10.02 -16.10 8.43
C LYS A 61 -10.59 -15.68 9.79
N GLU A 62 -9.90 -15.97 10.89
CA GLU A 62 -10.30 -15.48 12.23
C GLU A 62 -10.18 -13.94 12.33
N SER A 63 -9.36 -13.31 11.49
CA SER A 63 -9.03 -11.88 11.58
C SER A 63 -9.44 -11.05 10.38
N ILE A 64 -9.59 -11.66 9.20
CA ILE A 64 -9.86 -11.02 7.91
C ILE A 64 -11.02 -11.76 7.24
N ASP A 65 -12.01 -11.01 6.78
CA ASP A 65 -13.14 -11.57 6.04
C ASP A 65 -12.64 -12.29 4.77
N PHE A 66 -13.21 -13.47 4.51
CA PHE A 66 -12.91 -14.30 3.34
C PHE A 66 -13.03 -13.53 2.01
N TYR A 67 -14.00 -12.61 1.91
CA TYR A 67 -14.21 -11.81 0.71
C TYR A 67 -13.20 -10.68 0.53
N GLN A 68 -12.47 -10.30 1.59
CA GLN A 68 -11.44 -9.26 1.57
C GLN A 68 -10.04 -9.85 1.39
N LEU A 69 -9.84 -11.10 1.79
CA LEU A 69 -8.56 -11.80 1.71
C LEU A 69 -8.23 -12.16 0.24
N PRO A 70 -7.00 -11.88 -0.24
CA PRO A 70 -6.58 -12.28 -1.60
C PRO A 70 -6.71 -13.79 -1.85
N SER A 71 -7.01 -14.18 -3.08
CA SER A 71 -7.11 -15.59 -3.50
C SER A 71 -5.83 -16.38 -3.22
N ASP A 72 -4.66 -15.75 -3.39
CA ASP A 72 -3.36 -16.35 -3.13
C ASP A 72 -3.12 -16.61 -1.63
N LEU A 73 -3.85 -15.89 -0.77
CA LEU A 73 -3.90 -16.11 0.68
C LEU A 73 -5.12 -16.95 1.12
N GLY A 74 -5.82 -17.58 0.17
CA GLY A 74 -6.93 -18.48 0.45
C GLY A 74 -8.28 -17.78 0.69
N GLY A 75 -8.41 -16.50 0.33
CA GLY A 75 -9.70 -15.81 0.25
C GLY A 75 -10.37 -15.95 -1.12
N SER A 76 -11.40 -15.15 -1.38
CA SER A 76 -12.07 -15.06 -2.69
C SER A 76 -11.85 -13.73 -3.40
N ASN A 77 -11.03 -12.84 -2.84
CA ASN A 77 -10.72 -11.58 -3.49
C ASN A 77 -9.74 -11.84 -4.65
N THR A 78 -10.27 -11.85 -5.87
CA THR A 78 -9.51 -12.00 -7.12
C THR A 78 -9.01 -10.65 -7.63
N THR A 79 -9.47 -9.55 -7.05
CA THR A 79 -9.06 -8.22 -7.46
C THR A 79 -7.67 -7.96 -6.89
N GLN A 80 -6.67 -8.14 -7.75
CA GLN A 80 -5.26 -7.87 -7.47
C GLN A 80 -5.07 -6.36 -7.34
N HIS A 81 -5.41 -5.88 -6.16
CA HIS A 81 -5.52 -4.47 -5.84
C HIS A 81 -4.55 -4.21 -4.70
N TYR A 82 -3.37 -3.70 -5.05
CA TYR A 82 -2.28 -3.55 -4.11
C TYR A 82 -2.09 -2.07 -3.81
N PHE A 83 -2.49 -1.65 -2.60
CA PHE A 83 -2.06 -0.39 -2.04
C PHE A 83 -0.93 -0.69 -1.05
N SER A 84 0.30 -0.37 -1.45
CA SER A 84 1.46 -0.35 -0.56
C SER A 84 1.29 0.88 0.35
N ASN A 85 0.58 0.65 1.46
CA ASN A 85 0.84 1.22 2.79
C ASN A 85 -0.17 2.24 3.36
N GLN A 86 -0.96 1.75 4.32
CA GLN A 86 -1.21 2.48 5.57
C GLN A 86 -0.77 1.73 6.84
N LEU A 87 -0.32 0.47 6.72
CA LEU A 87 -0.18 -0.43 7.87
C LEU A 87 1.15 -1.21 7.98
N GLY A 88 2.15 -0.94 7.13
CA GLY A 88 3.42 -1.67 7.20
C GLY A 88 3.28 -3.18 6.97
N VAL A 89 2.22 -3.61 6.29
CA VAL A 89 2.04 -5.00 5.86
C VAL A 89 2.67 -5.13 4.48
N SER A 90 3.98 -5.35 4.44
CA SER A 90 4.63 -5.91 3.26
C SER A 90 4.28 -7.40 3.19
N ILE A 91 3.30 -7.75 2.37
CA ILE A 91 3.09 -9.14 1.97
C ILE A 91 4.24 -9.45 1.02
N LEU A 92 5.28 -10.13 1.52
CA LEU A 92 6.54 -10.49 0.84
C LEU A 92 6.37 -11.39 -0.43
N THR A 93 5.18 -11.45 -1.02
CA THR A 93 4.85 -12.31 -2.16
C THR A 93 4.00 -11.62 -3.25
N LEU A 94 3.70 -10.33 -3.14
CA LEU A 94 2.87 -9.63 -4.14
C LEU A 94 3.73 -8.79 -5.09
N PRO A 95 3.35 -8.67 -6.38
CA PRO A 95 4.08 -7.84 -7.33
C PRO A 95 4.05 -6.38 -6.85
N ARG A 96 5.21 -5.86 -6.47
CA ARG A 96 5.36 -4.45 -6.16
C ARG A 96 5.33 -3.66 -7.46
N ALA A 97 4.76 -2.45 -7.42
CA ALA A 97 4.95 -1.53 -8.54
C ALA A 97 6.47 -1.33 -8.76
N PRO A 98 6.92 -1.24 -10.02
CA PRO A 98 8.31 -0.89 -10.31
C PRO A 98 8.69 0.38 -9.54
N GLN A 99 9.92 0.41 -9.04
CA GLN A 99 10.48 1.63 -8.47
C GLN A 99 11.09 2.44 -9.60
N TYR A 100 10.75 3.73 -9.64
CA TYR A 100 11.24 4.63 -10.66
C TYR A 100 12.30 5.56 -10.07
N PRO A 101 13.29 5.97 -10.86
CA PRO A 101 14.28 6.93 -10.41
C PRO A 101 13.64 8.34 -10.25
N PRO A 102 14.21 9.22 -9.42
CA PRO A 102 13.60 10.51 -9.08
C PRO A 102 13.31 11.43 -10.28
N GLU A 103 14.08 11.31 -11.36
CA GLU A 103 13.92 12.08 -12.60
C GLU A 103 12.62 11.80 -13.36
N ASP A 104 12.01 10.63 -13.14
CA ASP A 104 10.76 10.24 -13.81
C ASP A 104 9.53 10.82 -13.10
N PHE A 105 9.72 11.44 -11.92
CA PHE A 105 8.63 12.00 -11.13
C PHE A 105 8.23 13.39 -11.64
N THR A 106 6.96 13.52 -12.00
CA THR A 106 6.31 14.80 -12.21
C THR A 106 5.99 15.44 -10.86
N THR A 107 6.19 16.75 -10.77
CA THR A 107 5.95 17.52 -9.53
C THR A 107 4.78 18.47 -9.71
N VAL A 108 3.85 18.47 -8.75
CA VAL A 108 2.69 19.36 -8.72
C VAL A 108 2.42 19.82 -7.30
N ASP A 109 1.98 21.06 -7.15
CA ASP A 109 1.45 21.54 -5.88
C ASP A 109 -0.05 21.27 -5.78
N VAL A 110 -0.47 20.64 -4.69
CA VAL A 110 -1.88 20.44 -4.33
C VAL A 110 -2.24 21.49 -3.26
N PRO A 111 -2.94 22.59 -3.62
CA PRO A 111 -3.20 23.67 -2.68
C PRO A 111 -4.08 23.22 -1.50
N ALA A 112 -4.00 23.97 -0.39
CA ALA A 112 -4.88 23.77 0.75
C ALA A 112 -6.35 23.85 0.33
N GLY A 113 -7.19 22.91 0.79
CA GLY A 113 -8.61 22.89 0.44
C GLY A 113 -8.92 22.35 -0.96
N LYS A 114 -7.94 21.85 -1.71
CA LYS A 114 -8.11 21.36 -3.09
C LYS A 114 -7.83 19.88 -3.24
N ARG A 115 -8.25 19.34 -4.38
CA ARG A 115 -7.93 17.99 -4.86
C ARG A 115 -7.19 18.09 -6.18
N PHE A 116 -6.29 17.16 -6.42
CA PHE A 116 -5.65 16.94 -7.71
C PHE A 116 -6.07 15.56 -8.23
N LEU A 117 -6.58 15.51 -9.46
CA LEU A 117 -7.22 14.32 -10.03
C LEU A 117 -6.52 13.97 -11.34
N LEU A 118 -6.21 12.70 -11.53
CA LEU A 118 -5.66 12.16 -12.76
C LEU A 118 -6.59 11.05 -13.24
N SER A 119 -7.30 11.31 -14.34
CA SER A 119 -8.29 10.41 -14.90
C SER A 119 -7.79 9.75 -16.18
N PHE A 120 -8.05 8.46 -16.30
CA PHE A 120 -7.62 7.61 -17.40
C PHE A 120 -8.80 6.79 -17.90
N SER A 121 -8.92 6.64 -19.21
CA SER A 121 -9.81 5.64 -19.81
C SER A 121 -8.99 4.38 -20.06
N LEU A 122 -9.22 3.34 -19.27
CA LEU A 122 -8.45 2.10 -19.32
C LEU A 122 -9.33 0.97 -19.85
N SER A 123 -8.74 0.10 -20.66
CA SER A 123 -9.35 -1.12 -21.16
C SER A 123 -8.97 -2.33 -20.30
N ALA A 124 -9.83 -3.34 -20.29
CA ALA A 124 -9.56 -4.64 -19.70
C ALA A 124 -8.24 -5.21 -20.24
N GLY A 125 -7.36 -5.60 -19.32
CA GLY A 125 -6.00 -6.07 -19.62
C GLY A 125 -4.92 -5.01 -19.42
N ASN A 126 -5.25 -3.72 -19.33
CA ASN A 126 -4.25 -2.71 -18.98
C ASN A 126 -3.80 -2.88 -17.52
N ARG A 127 -2.53 -2.59 -17.26
CA ARG A 127 -1.95 -2.52 -15.92
C ARG A 127 -1.57 -1.08 -15.61
N ILE A 128 -2.23 -0.49 -14.61
CA ILE A 128 -1.84 0.82 -14.09
C ILE A 128 -0.97 0.65 -12.84
N THR A 129 0.15 1.37 -12.80
CA THR A 129 1.02 1.47 -11.64
C THR A 129 1.24 2.93 -11.28
N TRP A 130 1.45 3.19 -9.99
CA TRP A 130 1.79 4.52 -9.52
C TRP A 130 2.83 4.45 -8.41
N ASN A 131 3.69 5.47 -8.37
CA ASN A 131 4.48 5.80 -7.19
C ASN A 131 4.29 7.28 -6.89
N PHE A 132 4.17 7.65 -5.61
CA PHE A 132 4.11 9.05 -5.22
C PHE A 132 4.72 9.30 -3.85
N LYS A 133 5.19 10.53 -3.65
CA LYS A 133 5.69 11.04 -2.37
C LYS A 133 5.34 12.52 -2.23
N THR A 134 5.39 13.03 -1.01
CA THR A 134 5.27 14.46 -0.73
C THR A 134 6.56 14.99 -0.12
N ASP A 135 6.86 16.27 -0.32
CA ASP A 135 8.00 16.89 0.38
C ASP A 135 7.77 16.97 1.89
N SER A 136 6.52 17.17 2.30
CA SER A 136 6.16 17.24 3.71
C SER A 136 4.71 16.82 3.95
N HIS A 137 4.46 16.29 5.15
CA HIS A 137 3.16 15.88 5.66
C HIS A 137 2.45 14.78 4.84
N ASP A 138 1.32 14.32 5.36
CA ASP A 138 0.47 13.34 4.70
C ASP A 138 -0.17 13.88 3.41
N ILE A 139 -0.81 13.04 2.61
CA ILE A 139 -1.78 13.45 1.59
C ILE A 139 -2.92 12.44 1.55
N GLY A 140 -4.15 12.90 1.36
CA GLY A 140 -5.28 11.99 1.13
C GLY A 140 -5.11 11.34 -0.23
N PHE A 141 -5.36 10.04 -0.32
CA PHE A 141 -5.28 9.28 -1.55
C PHE A 141 -6.49 8.36 -1.69
N GLU A 142 -7.03 8.30 -2.89
CA GLU A 142 -8.08 7.38 -3.30
C GLU A 142 -7.90 7.02 -4.77
N PHE A 143 -8.18 5.76 -5.11
CA PHE A 143 -8.31 5.34 -6.51
C PHE A 143 -9.74 4.89 -6.76
N THR A 144 -10.36 5.49 -7.76
CA THR A 144 -11.80 5.36 -8.05
C THR A 144 -12.02 4.82 -9.46
N LYS A 145 -13.13 4.12 -9.66
CA LYS A 145 -13.66 3.70 -10.96
C LYS A 145 -15.05 4.31 -11.10
N ASN A 146 -15.29 5.13 -12.12
CA ASN A 146 -16.54 5.90 -12.27
C ASN A 146 -16.95 6.69 -11.01
N GLY A 147 -15.97 7.26 -10.31
CA GLY A 147 -16.20 7.98 -9.05
C GLY A 147 -16.57 7.10 -7.86
N LYS A 148 -16.67 5.78 -8.03
CA LYS A 148 -16.79 4.82 -6.93
C LYS A 148 -15.40 4.41 -6.47
N GLY A 149 -15.08 4.66 -5.20
CA GLY A 149 -13.82 4.24 -4.58
C GLY A 149 -13.61 2.73 -4.75
N MET A 150 -12.52 2.36 -5.41
CA MET A 150 -12.06 0.97 -5.49
C MET A 150 -11.32 0.59 -4.22
N PHE A 151 -10.74 1.58 -3.54
CA PHE A 151 -10.08 1.44 -2.26
C PHE A 151 -10.70 2.39 -1.23
N PRO A 152 -10.66 2.04 0.06
CA PRO A 152 -10.94 3.00 1.11
C PRO A 152 -10.01 4.20 1.01
N TYR A 153 -10.57 5.40 1.14
CA TYR A 153 -9.80 6.62 1.27
C TYR A 153 -8.77 6.50 2.41
N ALA A 154 -7.54 6.90 2.12
CA ALA A 154 -6.42 6.78 3.04
C ALA A 154 -5.63 8.10 3.09
N LYS A 155 -5.32 8.58 4.30
CA LYS A 155 -4.27 9.60 4.49
C LYS A 155 -2.91 8.90 4.47
N ALA A 156 -2.17 9.07 3.38
CA ALA A 156 -0.87 8.46 3.20
C ALA A 156 0.22 9.37 3.77
N ASP A 157 1.07 8.84 4.65
CA ASP A 157 2.25 9.53 5.19
C ASP A 157 3.39 9.58 4.15
N ALA A 158 3.09 10.13 2.97
CA ALA A 158 3.89 10.06 1.74
C ALA A 158 5.22 10.86 1.79
N HIS A 159 5.44 11.61 2.86
CA HIS A 159 6.69 12.32 3.16
C HIS A 159 7.73 11.44 3.88
N ILE A 160 7.27 10.34 4.49
CA ILE A 160 8.14 9.40 5.21
C ILE A 160 8.57 8.28 4.27
N ILE A 161 7.65 7.79 3.45
CA ILE A 161 7.89 6.70 2.53
C ILE A 161 7.14 6.91 1.22
N VAL A 162 7.79 6.58 0.10
CA VAL A 162 7.16 6.52 -1.22
C VAL A 162 6.02 5.52 -1.16
N GLN A 163 4.85 6.00 -1.54
CA GLN A 163 3.64 5.19 -1.67
C GLN A 163 3.61 4.59 -3.06
N ASP A 164 3.19 3.33 -3.15
CA ASP A 164 3.15 2.62 -4.42
C ASP A 164 1.89 1.78 -4.56
N GLY A 165 1.48 1.52 -5.79
CA GLY A 165 0.35 0.65 -6.05
C GLY A 165 0.27 0.18 -7.48
N LEU A 166 -0.45 -0.93 -7.64
CA LEU A 166 -0.63 -1.63 -8.90
C LEU A 166 -2.06 -2.16 -8.98
N VAL A 167 -2.67 -1.97 -10.14
CA VAL A 167 -3.98 -2.51 -10.47
C VAL A 167 -3.97 -3.07 -11.89
N ASP A 168 -4.35 -4.34 -12.01
CA ASP A 168 -4.75 -4.94 -13.28
C ASP A 168 -6.22 -4.60 -13.56
N VAL A 169 -6.47 -3.94 -14.68
CA VAL A 169 -7.80 -3.51 -15.12
C VAL A 169 -8.56 -4.70 -15.69
N VAL A 170 -9.76 -4.94 -15.17
CA VAL A 170 -10.61 -6.08 -15.56
C VAL A 170 -11.76 -5.69 -16.48
N GLU A 171 -12.12 -4.41 -16.51
CA GLU A 171 -13.27 -3.89 -17.23
C GLU A 171 -12.91 -2.53 -17.85
N ASP A 172 -13.41 -2.30 -19.06
CA ASP A 172 -13.24 -1.04 -19.77
C ASP A 172 -13.99 0.06 -19.01
N ASP A 173 -13.26 1.01 -18.43
CA ASP A 173 -13.88 2.07 -17.65
C ASP A 173 -12.99 3.30 -17.44
N SER A 174 -13.57 4.33 -16.83
CA SER A 174 -12.85 5.51 -16.36
C SER A 174 -12.34 5.30 -14.94
N TYR A 175 -11.02 5.42 -14.79
CA TYR A 175 -10.30 5.28 -13.53
C TYR A 175 -9.66 6.60 -13.14
N THR A 176 -9.71 6.97 -11.86
CA THR A 176 -9.15 8.23 -11.38
C THR A 176 -8.33 8.03 -10.11
N LEU A 177 -7.08 8.50 -10.15
CA LEU A 177 -6.24 8.72 -8.97
C LEU A 177 -6.57 10.09 -8.37
N VAL A 178 -6.96 10.13 -7.11
CA VAL A 178 -7.39 11.34 -6.40
C VAL A 178 -6.42 11.62 -5.27
N PHE A 179 -5.73 12.75 -5.36
CA PHE A 179 -4.88 13.31 -4.31
C PHE A 179 -5.65 14.42 -3.59
N ASP A 180 -6.06 14.16 -2.36
CA ASP A 180 -6.96 15.01 -1.58
C ASP A 180 -6.21 15.82 -0.53
N ASN A 181 -6.24 17.15 -0.67
CA ASN A 181 -5.75 18.10 0.32
C ASN A 181 -6.87 19.00 0.90
N THR A 182 -8.13 18.59 0.77
CA THR A 182 -9.30 19.35 1.25
C THR A 182 -9.34 19.54 2.76
N TYR A 183 -8.71 18.63 3.51
CA TYR A 183 -8.64 18.70 4.97
C TYR A 183 -7.59 19.70 5.47
N SER A 184 -6.67 20.18 4.63
CA SER A 184 -5.67 21.19 5.03
C SER A 184 -6.24 22.59 4.88
N ARG A 185 -6.10 23.40 5.94
CA ARG A 185 -6.60 24.78 5.96
C ARG A 185 -5.60 25.81 5.41
N TYR A 186 -4.30 25.57 5.59
CA TYR A 186 -3.25 26.58 5.31
C TYR A 186 -2.03 26.03 4.58
N ARG A 187 -1.99 24.73 4.31
CA ARG A 187 -0.78 24.05 3.80
C ARG A 187 -1.04 23.49 2.41
N SER A 188 -0.31 24.02 1.43
CA SER A 188 -0.11 23.34 0.15
C SER A 188 0.77 22.11 0.36
N LYS A 189 0.61 21.10 -0.49
CA LYS A 189 1.41 19.88 -0.49
C LYS A 189 2.07 19.73 -1.85
N THR A 190 3.40 19.75 -1.87
CA THR A 190 4.18 19.45 -3.08
C THR A 190 4.21 17.93 -3.24
N LEU A 191 3.54 17.44 -4.28
CA LEU A 191 3.38 16.04 -4.64
C LEU A 191 4.31 15.72 -5.80
N HIS A 192 5.12 14.68 -5.63
CA HIS A 192 5.90 14.06 -6.70
C HIS A 192 5.25 12.74 -7.02
N TYR A 193 4.96 12.49 -8.29
CA TYR A 193 4.32 11.24 -8.71
C TYR A 193 4.83 10.77 -10.07
N VAL A 194 4.74 9.47 -10.30
CA VAL A 194 4.91 8.82 -11.60
C VAL A 194 3.80 7.81 -11.75
N ILE A 195 3.17 7.80 -12.92
CA ILE A 195 2.08 6.88 -13.25
C ILE A 195 2.43 6.22 -14.57
N CYS A 196 2.37 4.90 -14.57
CA CYS A 196 2.58 4.14 -15.78
C CYS A 196 1.36 3.30 -16.13
N ILE A 197 1.07 3.22 -17.42
CA ILE A 197 0.09 2.30 -17.99
C ILE A 197 0.86 1.34 -18.88
N ASP A 198 0.78 0.05 -18.59
CA ASP A 198 1.50 -1.02 -19.30
C ASP A 198 3.03 -0.79 -19.39
N GLY A 199 3.58 -0.05 -18.42
CA GLY A 199 5.00 0.26 -18.32
C GLY A 199 5.41 1.61 -18.94
N GLU A 200 4.51 2.30 -19.64
CA GLU A 200 4.78 3.62 -20.22
C GLU A 200 4.39 4.73 -19.25
N ASN A 201 5.29 5.69 -19.00
CA ASN A 201 4.99 6.86 -18.16
C ASN A 201 4.02 7.81 -18.90
N VAL A 202 2.85 8.03 -18.30
CA VAL A 202 1.76 8.83 -18.88
C VAL A 202 1.52 10.15 -18.15
N ALA A 203 2.39 10.48 -17.18
CA ALA A 203 2.22 11.60 -16.26
C ALA A 203 2.98 12.87 -16.68
N SER A 204 3.37 13.02 -17.95
CA SER A 204 4.14 14.16 -18.46
C SER A 204 3.29 15.38 -18.87
#